data_AF-A0A1T4XAN4-F1
#
_entry.id   AF-A0A1T4XAN4-F1
#
_cell.length_a   1.000
_cell.length_b   1.000
_cell.length_c   1.000
_cell.angle_alpha   90.00
_cell.angle_beta   90.00
_cell.angle_gamma   90.00
#
_symmetry.space_group_name_H-M   'P 1'
#
loop_
_entity.id
_entity.type
_entity.pdbx_description
1 polymer ?
#
loop_
_entity_poly.entity_id
_entity_poly.type
_entity_poly.pdbx_seq_one_letter_code
_entity_poly.pdbx_strand_id
1 'polypeptide(L)' 'MPNTGKQPHVPMRTCVICRRKLPKYDLARHVRVEQGRLEHDPGQIRPGRGIYVCTQAKCRERFEKFGLRKHPKGGK' A
#
# COMPACT_ATOMS: atom_id res chain seq x y z
N MET A 1 -28.41 -23.64 18.17
CA MET A 1 -28.17 -23.38 16.73
C MET A 1 -26.96 -22.48 16.63
N PRO A 2 -25.77 -22.92 16.16
CA PRO A 2 -24.61 -22.04 16.08
C PRO A 2 -24.80 -21.07 14.90
N ASN A 3 -24.70 -19.78 15.20
CA ASN A 3 -24.84 -18.68 14.26
C ASN A 3 -23.83 -18.83 13.11
N THR A 4 -24.34 -18.91 11.89
CA THR A 4 -23.57 -18.95 10.64
C THR A 4 -22.68 -17.70 10.56
N GLY A 5 -21.37 -17.91 10.68
CA GLY A 5 -20.36 -16.86 10.76
C GLY A 5 -20.46 -15.88 9.60
N LYS A 6 -20.73 -14.61 9.92
CA LYS A 6 -20.51 -13.48 9.02
C LYS A 6 -19.03 -13.48 8.65
N GLN A 7 -18.68 -13.94 7.45
CA GLN A 7 -17.34 -13.74 6.94
C GLN A 7 -17.08 -12.22 6.93
N PRO A 8 -16.03 -11.73 7.59
CA PRO A 8 -15.75 -10.31 7.59
C PRO A 8 -15.52 -9.87 6.15
N HIS A 9 -16.28 -8.88 5.69
CA HIS A 9 -16.11 -8.31 4.36
C HIS A 9 -14.69 -7.77 4.25
N VAL A 10 -13.85 -8.46 3.49
CA VAL A 10 -12.47 -8.06 3.27
C VAL A 10 -12.46 -6.94 2.25
N PRO A 11 -12.08 -5.71 2.62
CA PRO A 11 -12.03 -4.61 1.67
C PRO A 11 -10.98 -4.93 0.59
N MET A 12 -11.40 -4.87 -0.67
CA MET A 12 -10.49 -5.00 -1.80
C MET A 12 -9.84 -3.64 -2.10
N ARG A 13 -8.54 -3.65 -2.34
CA ARG A 13 -7.77 -2.46 -2.75
C ARG A 13 -7.00 -2.74 -4.03
N THR A 14 -6.69 -1.69 -4.76
CA THR A 14 -5.95 -1.79 -6.01
C THR A 14 -4.47 -1.54 -5.75
N CYS A 15 -3.62 -2.46 -6.18
CA CYS A 15 -2.17 -2.26 -6.15
C CYS A 15 -1.77 -1.16 -7.13
N VAL A 16 -0.98 -0.18 -6.71
CA VAL A 16 -0.58 0.94 -7.59
C VAL A 16 0.36 0.53 -8.72
N ILE A 17 1.07 -0.59 -8.57
CA ILE A 17 2.07 -1.07 -9.53
C ILE A 17 1.43 -1.92 -10.63
N CYS A 18 0.69 -2.97 -10.24
CA CYS A 18 0.08 -3.90 -11.19
C CYS A 18 -1.39 -3.59 -11.49
N ARG A 19 -1.99 -2.59 -10.81
CA ARG A 19 -3.40 -2.19 -10.92
C ARG A 19 -4.41 -3.32 -10.71
N ARG A 20 -4.01 -4.42 -10.06
CA ARG A 20 -4.90 -5.52 -9.69
C ARG A 20 -5.62 -5.23 -8.39
N LYS A 21 -6.89 -5.63 -8.30
CA LYS A 21 -7.67 -5.63 -7.06
C LYS A 21 -7.29 -6.86 -6.24
N LEU A 22 -6.83 -6.64 -5.03
CA LEU A 22 -6.40 -7.67 -4.09
C LEU A 22 -7.08 -7.43 -2.73
N PRO A 23 -7.28 -8.49 -1.93
CA PRO A 23 -7.79 -8.34 -0.56
C PRO A 23 -6.79 -7.55 0.29
N LYS A 24 -7.27 -6.65 1.16
CA LYS A 24 -6.44 -5.77 2.00
C LYS A 24 -5.28 -6.49 2.72
N TYR A 25 -5.47 -7.72 3.18
CA TYR A 25 -4.45 -8.50 3.88
C TYR A 25 -3.24 -8.87 2.99
N ASP A 26 -3.42 -8.91 1.67
CA ASP A 26 -2.37 -9.21 0.69
C ASP A 26 -1.70 -7.94 0.13
N LEU A 27 -2.08 -6.76 0.63
CA LEU A 27 -1.51 -5.48 0.24
C LEU A 27 -0.74 -4.85 1.39
N ALA A 28 0.52 -4.56 1.14
CA ALA A 28 1.36 -3.77 2.02
C ALA A 28 1.04 -2.27 1.82
N ARG A 29 0.66 -1.59 2.92
CA ARG A 29 0.51 -0.13 2.93
C ARG A 29 1.86 0.52 3.20
N HIS A 30 2.21 1.47 2.36
CA HIS A 30 3.37 2.33 2.53
C HIS A 30 2.91 3.78 2.56
N VAL A 31 3.45 4.59 3.46
CA VAL A 31 3.10 6.02 3.57
C VAL A 31 4.28 6.84 3.08
N ARG A 32 3.98 7.85 2.25
CA ARG A 32 4.98 8.83 1.84
C ARG A 32 5.20 9.83 2.97
N VAL A 33 6.40 9.82 3.54
CA VAL A 33 6.82 10.79 4.55
C VAL A 33 7.45 12.02 3.91
N GLU A 34 7.52 13.12 4.65
CA GLU A 34 7.98 14.44 4.16
C GLU A 34 9.41 14.43 3.60
N GLN A 35 10.23 13.46 4.01
CA GLN A 35 11.57 13.25 3.47
C GLN A 35 11.59 12.60 2.07
N GLY A 36 10.42 12.41 1.44
CA GLY A 36 10.29 11.79 0.13
C GLY A 36 10.58 10.29 0.13
N ARG A 37 10.65 9.67 1.31
CA ARG A 37 10.79 8.23 1.48
C ARG A 37 9.41 7.59 1.65
N LEU A 38 9.28 6.34 1.23
CA LEU A 38 8.12 5.52 1.52
C LEU A 38 8.46 4.64 2.70
N GLU A 39 7.72 4.77 3.79
CA GLU A 39 7.84 3.90 4.95
C GLU A 39 6.72 2.88 4.98
N HIS A 40 7.06 1.65 5.33
CA HIS A 40 6.08 0.59 5.52
C HIS A 40 5.26 0.87 6.78
N ASP A 41 3.94 0.98 6.62
CA ASP A 41 3.00 1.22 7.73
C ASP A 41 1.96 0.09 7.80
N PRO A 42 2.34 -1.07 8.36
CA PRO A 42 1.41 -2.18 8.54
C PRO A 42 0.28 -1.81 9.50
N GLY A 43 0.52 -0.90 10.44
CA GLY A 43 -0.45 -0.43 11.43
C GLY A 43 -1.53 0.51 10.88
N GLN A 44 -1.34 1.07 9.68
CA GLN A 44 -2.24 2.07 9.07
C GLN A 44 -2.51 3.29 9.95
N ILE A 45 -1.59 3.60 10.85
CA ILE A 45 -1.71 4.66 11.87
C ILE A 45 -1.10 5.98 11.40
N ARG A 46 -0.22 5.95 10.39
CA ARG A 46 0.50 7.16 9.99
C ARG A 46 -0.33 8.06 9.06
N PRO A 47 -0.39 9.37 9.34
CA PRO A 47 -1.00 10.35 8.46
C PRO A 47 -0.14 10.55 7.22
N GLY A 48 -0.79 10.66 6.05
CA GLY A 48 -0.12 10.86 4.77
C GLY A 48 -0.75 10.06 3.62
N ARG A 49 -0.20 10.21 2.41
CA ARG A 49 -0.68 9.49 1.22
C ARG A 49 -0.24 8.02 1.30
N GLY A 50 -1.17 7.17 1.74
CA GLY A 50 -1.01 5.72 1.77
C GLY A 50 -1.05 5.13 0.35
N ILE A 51 -0.02 4.34 0.04
CA ILE A 51 0.14 3.61 -1.21
C ILE A 51 0.01 2.12 -0.90
N TYR A 52 -0.84 1.41 -1.64
CA TYR A 52 -1.03 -0.02 -1.49
C TYR A 52 -0.28 -0.78 -2.57
N VAL A 53 0.54 -1.75 -2.16
CA VAL A 53 1.39 -2.56 -3.05
C VAL A 53 1.17 -4.02 -2.75
N CYS A 54 1.08 -4.82 -3.80
CA CYS A 54 0.92 -6.26 -3.69
C CYS A 54 2.20 -6.95 -3.20
N THR A 55 2.09 -8.07 -2.50
CA THR A 55 3.25 -8.86 -2.00
C THR A 55 4.07 -9.54 -3.10
N GLN A 56 3.65 -9.47 -4.38
CA GLN A 56 4.40 -10.06 -5.49
C GLN A 56 5.80 -9.44 -5.63
N ALA A 57 6.81 -10.27 -5.84
CA ALA A 57 8.19 -9.84 -6.07
C ALA A 57 8.30 -8.76 -7.17
N LYS A 58 7.64 -8.98 -8.32
CA LYS A 58 7.58 -8.01 -9.43
C LYS A 58 6.96 -6.66 -9.03
N CYS A 59 5.93 -6.67 -8.17
CA CYS A 59 5.35 -5.44 -7.63
C CYS A 59 6.36 -4.72 -6.74
N ARG A 60 7.01 -5.47 -5.85
CA ARG A 60 7.93 -4.95 -4.83
C ARG A 60 9.18 -4.33 -5.45
N GLU A 61 9.83 -5.00 -6.39
CA GLU A 61 11.00 -4.47 -7.10
C GLU A 61 10.69 -3.18 -7.87
N ARG A 62 9.54 -3.14 -8.57
CA ARG A 62 9.06 -1.94 -9.25
C ARG A 62 8.71 -0.84 -8.26
N PHE A 63 8.15 -1.20 -7.11
CA PHE A 63 7.79 -0.26 -6.06
C PHE A 63 9.01 0.36 -5.39
N GLU A 64 10.08 -0.41 -5.17
CA GLU A 64 11.35 0.13 -4.68
C GLU A 64 11.87 1.23 -5.62
N LYS A 65 11.87 0.98 -6.94
CA LYS A 65 12.20 1.99 -7.95
C LYS A 65 11.22 3.17 -7.97
N PHE A 66 9.94 2.94 -7.67
CA PHE A 66 8.90 3.97 -7.62
C PHE A 66 9.04 4.89 -6.40
N GLY A 67 9.39 4.33 -5.23
CA GLY A 67 9.64 5.08 -4.00
C GLY A 67 10.96 5.83 -3.97
N LEU A 68 11.95 5.32 -4.71
CA LEU A 68 13.26 5.96 -4.90
C LEU A 68 13.22 7.10 -5.91
N ARG A 69 12.17 7.22 -6.73
CA ARG A 69 11.97 8.40 -7.57
C ARG A 69 11.73 9.59 -6.64
N LYS A 70 12.82 10.30 -6.35
CA LYS A 70 12.77 11.67 -5.83
C LYS A 70 11.84 12.43 -6.76
N HIS A 71 10.61 12.70 -6.33
CA HIS A 71 9.90 13.80 -6.93
C HIS A 71 10.78 15.02 -6.65
N PRO A 72 11.24 15.77 -7.67
CA PRO A 72 11.86 17.06 -7.40
C PRO A 72 10.89 17.78 -6.47
N LYS A 73 11.38 18.20 -5.30
CA LYS A 73 10.57 19.00 -4.38
C LYS A 73 10.02 20.14 -5.22
N GLY A 74 8.70 20.20 -5.35
CA GLY A 74 8.03 21.31 -6.00
C GLY A 74 8.57 22.57 -5.35
N GLY A 75 9.27 23.37 -6.16
CA GLY A 75 9.82 24.63 -5.73
C GLY A 75 8.70 25.56 -5.27
N LYS A 76 8.95 26.22 -4.15
CA LYS A 76 8.74 27.65 -4.03
C LYS A 76 10.00 28.23 -3.41
#